data_AF-A0A2G8LAG8-F1
#
_entry.id   AF-A0A2G8LAG8-F1
#
_cell.length_a   1.000
_cell.length_b   1.000
_cell.length_c   1.000
_cell.angle_alpha   90.00
_cell.angle_beta   90.00
_cell.angle_gamma   90.00
#
_symmetry.space_group_name_H-M   'P 1'
#
loop_
_entity.id
_entity.type
_entity.pdbx_description
1 polymer ?
#
loop_
_entity_poly.entity_id
_entity_poly.type
_entity_poly.pdbx_seq_one_letter_code
_entity_poly.pdbx_strand_id
1 'polypeptide(L)'
;MRRVFSRFCEGLQKVENSIKSKGHSFMWNEHLGYILTCPSNLGTGLRGGVHLKIPLLCKHEKFDALLKEMRLQKRGTGGVDTEATDGTFDISNIDRLGTSEVQQVQCVIDGVELFIKMEKALRAGENIDHLMPMSLVDRPTAPEPDKIETIETSARMKIPTLENHLRLPQNDKCLDTT
;
A
#
# COMPACT_ATOMS: atom_id res chain seq x y z
N MET A 1 0.36 13.27 15.42
CA MET A 1 -0.34 12.04 15.84
C MET A 1 0.09 11.50 17.21
N ARG A 2 1.38 11.55 17.61
CA ARG A 2 1.89 11.00 18.88
C ARG A 2 0.98 11.22 20.11
N ARG A 3 0.66 12.48 20.46
CA ARG A 3 -0.18 12.78 21.65
C ARG A 3 -1.57 12.11 21.61
N VAL A 4 -2.19 12.04 20.43
CA VAL A 4 -3.51 11.41 20.27
C VAL A 4 -3.39 9.90 20.47
N PHE A 5 -2.39 9.29 19.85
CA PHE A 5 -2.16 7.84 19.97
C PHE A 5 -1.77 7.44 21.39
N SER A 6 -0.88 8.18 22.06
CA SER A 6 -0.53 7.93 23.46
C SER A 6 -1.77 8.00 24.37
N ARG A 7 -2.61 9.03 24.22
CA ARG A 7 -3.87 9.14 24.98
C ARG A 7 -4.84 8.00 24.69
N PHE A 8 -4.91 7.54 23.44
CA PHE A 8 -5.71 6.39 23.03
C PHE A 8 -5.23 5.11 23.73
N CYS A 9 -3.93 4.82 23.70
CA CYS A 9 -3.33 3.67 24.39
C CYS A 9 -3.55 3.72 25.90
N GLU A 10 -3.32 4.88 26.53
CA GLU A 10 -3.57 5.08 27.96
C GLU A 10 -5.04 4.85 28.33
N GLY A 11 -5.96 5.32 27.49
CA GLY A 11 -7.39 5.10 27.66
C GLY A 11 -7.76 3.62 27.57
N LEU A 12 -7.29 2.93 26.53
CA LEU A 12 -7.53 1.49 26.36
C LEU A 12 -6.97 0.67 27.52
N GLN A 13 -5.77 0.99 28.00
CA GLN A 13 -5.18 0.27 29.12
C GLN A 13 -6.02 0.42 30.40
N LYS A 14 -6.57 1.60 30.65
CA LYS A 14 -7.47 1.83 31.79
C LYS A 14 -8.75 1.01 31.67
N VAL A 15 -9.35 0.95 30.48
CA VAL A 15 -10.55 0.13 30.22
C VAL A 15 -10.24 -1.35 30.41
N GLU A 16 -9.14 -1.83 29.82
CA GLU A 16 -8.72 -3.23 29.94
C GLU A 16 -8.48 -3.62 31.40
N ASN A 17 -7.79 -2.78 32.17
CA ASN A 17 -7.54 -3.01 33.59
C ASN A 17 -8.85 -3.08 34.40
N SER A 18 -9.82 -2.22 34.09
CA SER A 18 -11.15 -2.25 34.71
C SER A 18 -11.89 -3.57 34.40
N ILE A 19 -11.80 -4.07 33.18
CA ILE A 19 -12.43 -5.34 32.77
C ILE A 19 -11.74 -6.52 33.46
N LYS A 20 -10.40 -6.53 33.49
CA LYS A 20 -9.59 -7.54 34.18
C LYS A 20 -9.89 -7.61 35.67
N SER A 21 -10.11 -6.47 36.33
CA SER A 21 -10.48 -6.42 37.76
C SER A 21 -11.79 -7.13 38.09
N LYS A 22 -12.66 -7.35 37.09
CA LYS A 22 -13.94 -8.06 37.21
C LYS A 22 -13.87 -9.52 36.76
N GLY A 23 -12.68 -10.04 36.49
CA GLY A 23 -12.47 -11.42 36.05
C GLY A 23 -12.78 -11.65 34.56
N HIS A 24 -12.81 -10.59 33.75
CA HIS A 24 -13.05 -10.68 32.30
C HIS A 24 -11.82 -10.24 31.51
N SER A 25 -11.77 -10.57 30.21
CA SER A 25 -10.72 -10.13 29.29
C SER A 25 -11.30 -9.79 27.92
N PHE A 26 -10.54 -9.03 27.13
CA PHE A 26 -10.85 -8.93 25.70
C PHE A 26 -10.65 -10.29 25.02
N MET A 27 -11.50 -10.56 24.03
CA MET A 27 -11.32 -11.73 23.17
C MET A 27 -10.18 -11.47 22.20
N TRP A 28 -9.18 -12.34 22.21
CA TRP A 28 -8.00 -12.24 21.36
C TRP A 28 -7.47 -13.64 21.01
N ASN A 29 -6.94 -13.82 19.80
CA ASN A 29 -6.14 -15.00 19.46
C ASN A 29 -5.03 -14.65 18.46
N GLU A 30 -4.06 -15.56 18.31
CA GLU A 30 -2.86 -15.36 17.48
C GLU A 30 -3.18 -15.16 16.00
N HIS A 31 -4.20 -15.83 15.47
CA HIS A 31 -4.54 -15.77 14.05
C HIS A 31 -5.32 -14.51 13.67
N LEU A 32 -6.27 -14.09 14.51
CA LEU A 32 -7.24 -13.02 14.22
C LEU A 32 -7.00 -11.74 15.03
N GLY A 33 -6.07 -11.73 15.98
CA GLY A 33 -5.91 -10.63 16.93
C GLY A 33 -7.16 -10.43 17.80
N TYR A 34 -7.52 -9.19 18.08
CA TYR A 34 -8.73 -8.85 18.84
C TYR A 34 -10.00 -9.15 18.03
N ILE A 35 -10.98 -9.76 18.69
CA ILE A 35 -12.25 -10.14 18.08
C ILE A 35 -13.26 -9.02 18.21
N LEU A 36 -13.72 -8.51 17.07
CA LEU A 36 -14.74 -7.46 16.96
C LEU A 36 -15.96 -7.99 16.22
N THR A 37 -17.10 -7.34 16.39
CA THR A 37 -18.40 -7.79 15.83
C THR A 37 -18.40 -7.86 14.31
N CYS A 38 -17.71 -6.95 13.63
CA CYS A 38 -17.59 -6.96 12.16
C CYS A 38 -16.26 -7.60 11.76
N PRO A 39 -16.25 -8.61 10.87
CA PRO A 39 -15.02 -9.26 10.41
C PRO A 39 -13.97 -8.30 9.84
N SER A 40 -14.39 -7.18 9.23
CA SER A 40 -13.48 -6.16 8.68
C SER A 40 -12.64 -5.43 9.73
N ASN A 41 -13.00 -5.54 11.02
CA ASN A 41 -12.30 -4.88 12.12
C ASN A 41 -11.49 -5.85 12.99
N LEU A 42 -11.32 -7.12 12.58
CA LEU A 42 -10.42 -8.05 13.27
C LEU A 42 -8.96 -7.53 13.26
N GLY A 43 -8.15 -8.05 14.18
CA GLY A 43 -6.75 -7.66 14.36
C GLY A 43 -6.61 -6.60 15.44
N THR A 44 -6.15 -5.41 15.09
CA THR A 44 -6.02 -4.27 16.00
C THR A 44 -7.36 -3.57 16.25
N GLY A 45 -8.30 -3.69 15.32
CA GLY A 45 -9.52 -2.87 15.27
C GLY A 45 -9.25 -1.37 15.11
N LEU A 46 -8.00 -0.95 14.90
CA LEU A 46 -7.60 0.45 14.92
C LEU A 46 -7.86 1.12 13.57
N ARG A 47 -8.64 2.19 13.61
CA ARG A 47 -8.74 3.16 12.52
C ARG A 47 -8.09 4.48 12.95
N GLY A 48 -6.83 4.67 12.54
CA GLY A 48 -6.11 5.93 12.68
C GLY A 48 -6.24 6.76 11.40
N GLY A 49 -6.52 8.05 11.52
CA GLY A 49 -6.67 8.92 10.36
C GLY A 49 -6.54 10.40 10.68
N VAL A 50 -6.52 11.21 9.62
CA VAL A 50 -6.59 12.67 9.69
C VAL A 50 -7.55 13.20 8.64
N HIS A 51 -8.17 14.35 8.94
CA HIS A 51 -8.73 15.19 7.89
C HIS A 51 -7.60 15.96 7.22
N LEU A 52 -7.43 15.76 5.91
CA LEU A 52 -6.37 16.36 5.11
C LEU A 52 -6.98 17.08 3.91
N LYS A 53 -6.63 18.37 3.76
CA LYS A 53 -7.04 19.20 2.64
C LYS A 53 -5.97 19.20 1.55
N ILE A 54 -6.27 18.54 0.43
CA ILE A 54 -5.35 18.30 -0.70
C ILE A 54 -6.06 18.53 -2.05
N PRO A 55 -6.58 19.75 -2.31
CA PRO A 55 -7.43 20.06 -3.45
C PRO A 55 -6.75 19.95 -4.83
N LEU A 56 -5.41 19.93 -4.90
CA LEU A 56 -4.68 19.73 -6.14
C LEU A 56 -4.29 18.27 -6.31
N LEU A 57 -3.68 17.67 -5.28
CA LEU A 57 -3.27 16.27 -5.34
C LEU A 57 -4.45 15.33 -5.56
N CYS A 58 -5.62 15.62 -4.98
CA CYS A 58 -6.80 14.77 -5.15
C CYS A 58 -7.33 14.70 -6.58
N LYS A 59 -6.91 15.62 -7.46
CA LYS A 59 -7.28 15.66 -8.88
C LYS A 59 -6.25 14.97 -9.77
N HIS A 60 -5.10 14.59 -9.21
CA HIS A 60 -4.04 13.90 -9.95
C HIS A 60 -4.53 12.49 -10.32
N GLU A 61 -4.31 12.08 -11.58
CA GLU A 61 -4.81 10.80 -12.11
C GLU A 61 -4.32 9.58 -11.31
N LYS A 62 -3.10 9.66 -10.77
CA LYS A 62 -2.46 8.61 -9.96
C LYS A 62 -2.84 8.64 -8.48
N PHE A 63 -3.73 9.53 -8.01
CA PHE A 63 -3.99 9.70 -6.58
C PHE A 63 -4.58 8.43 -5.92
N ASP A 64 -5.51 7.74 -6.59
CA ASP A 64 -6.09 6.50 -6.06
C ASP A 64 -5.08 5.34 -6.06
N ALA A 65 -4.20 5.29 -7.06
CA ALA A 65 -3.08 4.34 -7.07
C ALA A 65 -2.10 4.62 -5.92
N LEU A 66 -1.83 5.89 -5.63
CA LEU A 66 -0.98 6.31 -4.53
C LEU A 66 -1.58 5.92 -3.16
N LEU A 67 -2.87 6.12 -2.96
CA LEU A 67 -3.57 5.65 -1.76
C LEU A 67 -3.42 4.13 -1.57
N LYS A 68 -3.62 3.36 -2.64
CA LYS A 68 -3.49 1.91 -2.64
C LYS A 68 -2.07 1.46 -2.29
N GLU A 69 -1.07 2.08 -2.90
CA GLU A 69 0.35 1.78 -2.66
C GLU A 69 0.72 2.05 -1.20
N MET A 70 0.24 3.17 -0.65
CA MET A 70 0.49 3.55 0.74
C MET A 70 -0.40 2.80 1.75
N ARG A 71 -1.27 1.89 1.30
CA ARG A 71 -2.25 1.15 2.13
C ARG A 71 -3.16 2.08 2.93
N LEU A 72 -3.58 3.17 2.29
CA LEU A 72 -4.50 4.17 2.83
C LEU A 72 -5.83 4.15 2.08
N GLN A 73 -6.87 4.68 2.72
CA GLN A 73 -8.19 4.91 2.14
C GLN A 73 -8.62 6.36 2.39
N LYS A 74 -9.43 6.91 1.47
CA LYS A 74 -10.08 8.22 1.61
C LYS A 74 -11.58 8.05 1.83
N ARG A 75 -12.18 8.91 2.67
CA ARG A 75 -13.63 9.13 2.77
C ARG A 75 -13.91 10.64 2.72
N GLY A 76 -15.10 11.05 2.28
CA GLY A 76 -15.52 12.43 2.45
C GLY A 76 -15.74 12.80 3.91
N THR A 77 -15.93 14.09 4.16
CA THR A 77 -16.00 14.64 5.53
C THR A 77 -17.36 14.44 6.20
N GLY A 78 -18.37 13.98 5.48
CA GLY A 78 -19.73 13.75 6.00
C GLY A 78 -20.01 12.32 6.46
N GLY A 79 -19.04 11.40 6.35
CA GLY A 79 -19.20 9.99 6.75
C GLY A 79 -18.90 9.00 5.63
N VAL A 80 -19.41 7.77 5.78
CA VAL A 80 -19.28 6.70 4.78
C VAL A 80 -19.99 7.16 3.49
N ASP A 81 -19.28 7.16 2.37
CA ASP A 81 -19.78 7.48 1.03
C ASP A 81 -20.16 8.94 0.74
N THR A 82 -19.70 9.89 1.55
CA THR A 82 -19.89 11.32 1.23
C THR A 82 -18.83 11.85 0.27
N GLU A 83 -19.21 12.73 -0.65
CA GLU A 83 -18.26 13.44 -1.51
C GLU A 83 -17.48 14.49 -0.72
N ALA A 84 -16.21 14.69 -1.08
CA ALA A 84 -15.42 15.78 -0.54
C ALA A 84 -15.85 17.11 -1.16
N THR A 85 -16.30 18.06 -0.34
CA THR A 85 -16.86 19.33 -0.85
C THR A 85 -15.79 20.36 -1.20
N ASP A 86 -14.58 20.28 -0.62
CA ASP A 86 -13.52 21.28 -0.80
C ASP A 86 -12.10 20.70 -0.98
N GLY A 87 -12.01 19.43 -1.38
CA GLY A 87 -10.75 18.70 -1.45
C GLY A 87 -10.22 18.23 -0.10
N THR A 88 -11.05 18.27 0.95
CA THR A 88 -10.76 17.67 2.26
C THR A 88 -11.27 16.23 2.33
N PHE A 89 -10.39 15.33 2.77
CA PHE A 89 -10.71 13.90 2.93
C PHE A 89 -10.32 13.41 4.32
N ASP A 90 -11.06 12.45 4.85
CA ASP A 90 -10.62 11.58 5.93
C ASP A 90 -9.70 10.49 5.36
N ILE A 91 -8.40 10.65 5.59
CA ILE A 91 -7.35 9.72 5.18
C ILE A 91 -7.01 8.82 6.36
N SER A 92 -7.14 7.51 6.19
CA SER A 92 -6.91 6.52 7.25
C SER A 92 -6.26 5.24 6.75
N ASN A 93 -5.66 4.44 7.65
CA ASN A 93 -5.14 3.12 7.32
C ASN A 93 -6.27 2.21 6.80
N ILE A 94 -5.96 1.34 5.82
CA ILE A 94 -6.85 0.27 5.38
C ILE A 94 -6.69 -0.99 6.25
N ASP A 95 -5.46 -1.27 6.68
CA ASP A 95 -5.15 -2.50 7.41
C ASP A 95 -5.68 -2.47 8.84
N ARG A 96 -6.21 -3.61 9.25
CA ARG A 96 -6.60 -3.91 10.64
C ARG A 96 -5.91 -5.16 11.17
N LEU A 97 -5.65 -6.12 10.31
CA LEU A 97 -5.07 -7.42 10.64
C LEU A 97 -3.67 -7.57 10.04
N GLY A 98 -2.80 -8.34 10.71
CA GLY A 98 -1.46 -8.68 10.22
C GLY A 98 -0.37 -7.62 10.47
N THR A 99 -0.73 -6.49 11.10
CA THR A 99 0.20 -5.42 11.50
C THR A 99 -0.18 -4.88 12.87
N SER A 100 0.80 -4.39 13.62
CA SER A 100 0.58 -3.75 14.92
C SER A 100 -0.08 -2.37 14.79
N GLU A 101 -0.70 -1.90 15.87
CA GLU A 101 -1.27 -0.56 16.00
C GLU A 101 -0.24 0.53 15.66
N VAL A 102 1.00 0.35 16.11
CA VAL A 102 2.11 1.30 15.87
C VAL A 102 2.45 1.35 14.38
N GLN A 103 2.57 0.20 13.71
CA GLN A 103 2.83 0.13 12.27
C GLN A 103 1.69 0.78 11.47
N GLN A 104 0.44 0.53 11.87
CA GLN A 104 -0.73 1.12 11.22
C GLN A 104 -0.77 2.64 11.36
N VAL A 105 -0.45 3.18 12.54
CA VAL A 105 -0.35 4.64 12.72
C VAL A 105 0.83 5.22 11.96
N GLN A 106 1.97 4.53 11.93
CA GLN A 106 3.15 4.97 11.19
C GLN A 106 2.86 5.05 9.67
N CYS A 107 2.18 4.05 9.11
CA CYS A 107 1.70 4.06 7.72
C CYS A 107 0.87 5.31 7.40
N VAL A 108 -0.03 5.74 8.30
CA VAL A 108 -0.80 6.98 8.11
C VAL A 108 0.09 8.21 8.17
N ILE A 109 1.04 8.27 9.11
CA ILE A 109 1.98 9.39 9.22
C ILE A 109 2.79 9.53 7.94
N ASP A 110 3.36 8.45 7.43
CA ASP A 110 4.23 8.44 6.25
C ASP A 110 3.47 8.86 4.99
N GLY A 111 2.27 8.30 4.77
CA GLY A 111 1.45 8.66 3.62
C GLY A 111 0.93 10.10 3.68
N VAL A 112 0.51 10.58 4.85
CA VAL A 112 0.08 11.98 5.03
C VAL A 112 1.25 12.93 4.81
N GLU A 113 2.45 12.62 5.29
CA GLU A 113 3.63 13.44 5.06
C GLU A 113 3.94 13.55 3.56
N LEU A 114 3.89 12.43 2.83
CA LEU A 114 4.07 12.41 1.38
C LEU A 114 3.03 13.27 0.67
N PHE A 115 1.75 13.13 1.03
CA PHE A 115 0.66 13.90 0.41
C PHE A 115 0.81 15.40 0.65
N ILE A 116 1.25 15.79 1.85
CA ILE A 116 1.54 17.19 2.17
C ILE A 116 2.69 17.72 1.30
N LYS A 117 3.75 16.93 1.10
CA LYS A 117 4.88 17.32 0.23
C LYS A 117 4.42 17.52 -1.22
N MET A 118 3.68 16.55 -1.77
CA MET A 118 3.15 16.62 -3.13
C MET A 118 2.18 17.79 -3.32
N GLU A 119 1.23 18.00 -2.41
CA GLU A 119 0.30 19.13 -2.48
C GLU A 119 1.03 20.48 -2.42
N LYS A 120 2.08 20.61 -1.61
CA LYS A 120 2.92 21.83 -1.58
C LYS A 120 3.65 22.07 -2.90
N ALA A 121 4.23 21.04 -3.50
CA ALA A 121 4.88 21.13 -4.81
C ALA A 121 3.89 21.54 -5.91
N LEU A 122 2.71 20.89 -5.96
CA LEU A 122 1.65 21.27 -6.91
C LEU A 122 1.18 22.72 -6.73
N ARG A 123 1.10 23.22 -5.50
CA ARG A 123 0.78 24.63 -5.21
C ARG A 123 1.86 25.59 -5.70
N ALA A 124 3.11 25.17 -5.72
CA ALA A 124 4.23 25.92 -6.29
C ALA A 124 4.31 25.80 -7.82
N GLY A 125 3.46 25.00 -8.45
CA GLY A 125 3.50 24.72 -9.89
C GLY A 125 4.59 23.71 -10.29
N GLU A 126 5.12 22.97 -9.33
CA GLU A 126 6.16 21.96 -9.54
C GLU A 126 5.55 20.59 -9.90
N ASN A 127 6.28 19.80 -10.68
CA ASN A 127 5.94 18.40 -10.97
C ASN A 127 6.31 17.50 -9.78
N ILE A 128 5.50 16.46 -9.53
CA ILE A 128 5.62 15.57 -8.36
C ILE A 128 6.14 14.16 -8.69
N ASP A 129 6.57 13.89 -9.92
CA ASP A 129 7.00 12.55 -10.38
C ASP A 129 8.18 12.03 -9.55
N HIS A 130 9.09 12.92 -9.14
CA HIS A 130 10.22 12.60 -8.27
C HIS A 130 9.82 12.21 -6.85
N LEU A 131 8.59 12.53 -6.42
CA LEU A 131 8.03 12.14 -5.12
C LEU A 131 7.19 10.87 -5.23
N MET A 132 6.85 10.41 -6.44
CA MET A 132 6.04 9.22 -6.62
C MET A 132 6.83 7.97 -6.21
N PRO A 133 6.19 7.00 -5.54
CA PRO A 133 6.77 5.67 -5.36
C PRO A 133 7.20 5.08 -6.70
N MET A 134 8.35 4.40 -6.75
CA MET A 134 8.91 3.86 -8.00
C MET A 134 7.95 2.93 -8.75
N SER A 135 7.03 2.26 -8.04
CA SER A 135 5.98 1.42 -8.60
C SER A 135 4.95 2.18 -9.44
N LEU A 136 4.83 3.49 -9.24
CA LEU A 136 3.86 4.37 -9.91
C LEU A 136 4.51 5.32 -10.94
N VAL A 137 5.84 5.32 -11.05
CA VAL A 137 6.55 6.03 -12.11
C VAL A 137 6.41 5.24 -13.40
N ASP A 138 5.94 5.90 -14.46
CA ASP A 138 5.86 5.26 -15.77
C ASP A 138 7.28 4.96 -16.24
N ARG A 139 7.66 3.69 -16.25
CA ARG A 139 8.89 3.30 -16.93
C ARG A 139 8.67 3.50 -18.43
N PRO A 140 9.68 3.98 -19.19
CA PRO A 140 9.63 3.83 -20.62
C PRO A 140 9.41 2.35 -20.91
N THR A 141 8.29 2.04 -21.56
CA THR A 141 8.05 0.70 -22.06
C THR A 141 9.21 0.35 -22.97
N ALA A 142 9.78 -0.85 -22.81
CA ALA A 142 10.70 -1.36 -23.81
C ALA A 142 10.02 -1.19 -25.18
N PRO A 143 10.73 -0.72 -26.22
CA PRO A 143 10.12 -0.60 -27.53
C PRO A 143 9.49 -1.94 -27.89
N GLU A 144 8.22 -1.90 -28.30
CA GLU A 144 7.53 -3.09 -28.78
C GLU A 144 8.38 -3.78 -29.84
N PRO A 145 8.45 -5.12 -29.86
CA PRO A 145 9.33 -5.86 -30.78
C PRO A 145 9.05 -5.61 -32.28
N ASP A 146 7.97 -4.91 -32.64
CA ASP A 146 7.53 -4.71 -34.01
C ASP A 146 7.80 -3.30 -34.56
N LYS A 147 9.06 -2.85 -34.51
CA LYS A 147 9.62 -1.89 -35.50
C LYS A 147 11.11 -2.13 -35.70
N ILE A 148 11.48 -3.33 -36.14
CA ILE A 148 12.77 -3.52 -36.81
C ILE A 148 12.56 -2.98 -38.24
N GLU A 149 12.97 -1.74 -38.49
CA GLU A 149 13.21 -1.30 -39.87
C GLU A 149 14.25 -2.24 -40.46
N THR A 150 13.88 -2.91 -41.56
CA THR A 150 14.74 -3.81 -42.30
C THR A 150 15.94 -3.04 -42.82
N ILE A 151 17.03 -3.01 -42.05
CA ILE A 151 18.32 -2.59 -42.57
C ILE A 151 18.78 -3.72 -43.50
N GLU A 152 18.61 -3.54 -44.81
CA GLU A 152 19.27 -4.38 -45.82
C GLU A 152 20.78 -4.32 -45.60
N THR A 153 21.32 -5.28 -44.85
CA THR A 153 22.75 -5.42 -44.67
C THR A 153 23.24 -6.51 -45.62
N SER A 154 23.66 -6.07 -46.80
CA SER A 154 24.61 -6.83 -47.64
C SER A 154 25.91 -6.98 -46.86
N ALA A 155 26.02 -8.05 -46.06
CA ALA A 155 27.27 -8.47 -45.46
C ALA A 155 27.29 -9.99 -45.38
N ARG A 156 27.89 -10.62 -46.40
CA ARG A 156 28.32 -12.02 -46.34
C ARG A 156 29.43 -12.13 -45.28
N MET A 157 29.11 -12.74 -44.13
CA MET A 157 30.11 -13.44 -43.33
C MET A 157 29.62 -14.86 -43.02
N LYS A 158 30.38 -15.84 -43.50
CA LYS A 158 30.20 -17.26 -43.22
C LYS A 158 30.65 -17.52 -41.77
N ILE A 159 29.82 -18.17 -40.97
CA ILE A 159 30.24 -18.75 -39.68
C ILE A 159 30.10 -20.28 -39.80
N PRO A 160 31.14 -21.07 -39.45
CA PRO A 160 31.10 -22.53 -39.52
C PRO A 160 30.29 -23.13 -38.38
N THR A 161 29.61 -24.23 -38.69
CA THR A 161 28.92 -25.19 -37.83
C THR A 161 29.62 -25.46 -36.49
N LEU A 162 28.88 -25.31 -35.39
CA LEU A 162 29.09 -26.03 -34.14
C LEU A 162 27.75 -26.69 -33.76
N GLU A 163 27.57 -27.90 -34.27
CA GLU A 163 26.58 -28.84 -33.77
C GLU A 163 27.03 -29.42 -32.42
N ASN A 164 26.02 -29.66 -31.58
CA ASN A 164 26.00 -30.59 -30.46
C ASN A 164 26.90 -30.24 -29.27
N HIS A 165 26.27 -29.93 -28.12
CA HIS A 165 26.39 -30.69 -26.87
C HIS A 165 25.60 -29.97 -25.79
N LEU A 166 24.35 -30.40 -25.54
CA LEU A 166 23.71 -30.35 -24.23
C LEU A 166 22.47 -31.28 -24.27
N ARG A 167 22.71 -32.55 -23.93
CA ARG A 167 21.65 -33.47 -23.51
C ARG A 167 21.15 -33.00 -22.14
N LEU A 168 19.86 -32.75 -22.01
CA LEU A 168 19.19 -32.67 -20.71
C LEU A 168 18.83 -34.09 -20.26
N PRO A 169 19.17 -34.54 -19.04
CA PRO A 169 18.54 -35.71 -18.46
C PRO A 169 17.15 -35.35 -17.93
N GLN A 170 16.15 -36.12 -18.37
CA GLN A 170 14.82 -36.17 -17.78
C GLN A 170 14.92 -36.85 -16.40
N ASN A 171 14.42 -36.20 -15.36
CA ASN A 171 14.17 -36.82 -14.07
C ASN A 171 12.67 -37.16 -13.96
N ASP A 172 12.35 -38.39 -14.32
CA ASP A 172 11.23 -39.13 -13.72
C ASP A 172 11.74 -39.73 -12.40
N LYS A 173 11.02 -39.48 -11.30
CA LYS A 173 10.56 -40.51 -10.35
C LYS A 173 9.86 -39.89 -9.13
N CYS A 174 8.57 -40.23 -9.04
CA CYS A 174 7.99 -41.01 -7.95
C CYS A 174 8.06 -40.42 -6.53
N LEU A 175 6.93 -39.93 -6.03
CA LEU A 175 6.56 -40.08 -4.63
C LEU A 175 5.08 -40.44 -4.53
N ASP A 176 4.85 -41.66 -4.06
CA ASP A 176 3.57 -42.18 -3.59
C ASP A 176 3.75 -42.52 -2.09
N THR A 177 2.66 -42.42 -1.32
CA THR A 177 2.50 -42.76 0.12
C THR A 177 3.16 -41.79 1.13
N THR A 178 2.52 -41.30 2.20
CA THR A 178 1.34 -41.70 3.01
C THR A 178 0.70 -40.46 3.62
#